data_AF-A0A2Z2MNX1-F1
#
_entry.id   AF-A0A2Z2MNX1-F1
#
_cell.length_a   1.000
_cell.length_b   1.000
_cell.length_c   1.000
_cell.angle_alpha   90.00
_cell.angle_beta   90.00
_cell.angle_gamma   90.00
#
_symmetry.space_group_name_H-M   'P 1'
#
loop_
_entity.id
_entity.type
_entity.pdbx_description
1 polymer ?
#
loop_
_entity_poly.entity_id
_entity_poly.type
_entity_poly.pdbx_seq_one_letter_code
_entity_poly.pdbx_strand_id
1 'polypeptide(L)'
;MNKTVKYMILLLLLFALITMPLTVPVFKSSTQYSMFNKNWDGTSRFAKLAYLKGKEVVPIFESFDLSNISERNGVLLIIGPNMTFTGAEIEQIKLFLERGNTLFIADDFGTGNEILRALNVPVGISNYPLWDFFYENDDRLVVSVRIEDPLLARNVTRVITNEPSGIIVTRKGEAYVSKVAMINLHRRMYPIMTELKYGKGRIVVLSDPDVLANMQFKENRQFLSNLVDYLGGDVFYFDEAHHPDFNLYTAGTVTITRVLPRDRAIKLILGIATLILLWELGVFSLLGGFIKRFISRFFHRKVDVDELALSLAREKGWDENEVMEMLRRMGG
;
A
#
# COMPACT_ATOMS: atom_id res chain seq x y z
N MET A 1 -42.51 -10.73 13.17
CA MET A 1 -41.17 -10.72 13.83
C MET A 1 -41.09 -9.52 14.77
N ASN A 2 -40.96 -9.75 16.08
CA ASN A 2 -40.87 -8.69 17.09
C ASN A 2 -39.74 -7.70 16.73
N LYS A 3 -39.93 -6.40 17.02
CA LYS A 3 -38.92 -5.36 16.74
C LYS A 3 -37.57 -5.73 17.35
N THR A 4 -37.59 -6.34 18.54
CA THR A 4 -36.39 -6.82 19.25
C THR A 4 -35.63 -7.90 18.49
N VAL A 5 -36.35 -8.85 17.88
CA VAL A 5 -35.74 -9.91 17.06
C VAL A 5 -35.07 -9.31 15.82
N LYS A 6 -35.67 -8.29 15.20
CA LYS A 6 -35.04 -7.55 14.09
C LYS A 6 -33.73 -6.87 14.51
N TYR A 7 -33.73 -6.18 15.66
CA TYR A 7 -32.52 -5.52 16.17
C TYR A 7 -31.43 -6.53 16.54
N MET A 8 -31.80 -7.65 17.16
CA MET A 8 -30.85 -8.72 17.49
C MET A 8 -30.18 -9.32 16.25
N ILE A 9 -30.96 -9.58 15.18
CA ILE A 9 -30.43 -10.07 13.91
C ILE A 9 -29.48 -9.05 13.27
N LEU A 10 -29.84 -7.76 13.28
CA LEU A 10 -29.01 -6.69 12.72
C LEU A 10 -27.66 -6.58 13.47
N LEU A 11 -27.70 -6.72 14.80
CA LEU A 11 -26.52 -6.66 15.66
C LEU A 11 -25.59 -7.87 15.43
N LEU A 12 -26.15 -9.06 15.24
CA LEU A 12 -25.41 -10.27 14.87
C LEU A 12 -24.77 -10.16 13.49
N LEU A 13 -25.47 -9.59 12.50
CA LEU A 13 -24.92 -9.34 11.15
C LEU A 13 -23.78 -8.33 11.18
N LEU A 14 -23.97 -7.21 11.89
CA LEU A 14 -22.93 -6.19 12.05
C LEU A 14 -21.70 -6.77 12.76
N PHE A 15 -21.91 -7.60 13.78
CA PHE A 15 -20.84 -8.30 14.47
C PHE A 15 -20.09 -9.26 13.54
N ALA A 16 -20.81 -10.07 12.77
CA ALA A 16 -20.22 -10.96 11.80
C ALA A 16 -19.37 -10.16 10.79
N LEU A 17 -19.85 -9.03 10.30
CA LEU A 17 -19.12 -8.18 9.35
C LEU A 17 -17.88 -7.50 9.95
N ILE A 18 -17.93 -7.10 11.23
CA ILE A 18 -16.80 -6.45 11.91
C ILE A 18 -15.72 -7.47 12.31
N THR A 19 -16.14 -8.68 12.69
CA THR A 19 -15.24 -9.75 13.15
C THR A 19 -14.78 -10.71 12.06
N MET A 20 -15.41 -10.69 10.89
CA MET A 20 -14.97 -11.47 9.76
C MET A 20 -13.53 -11.06 9.39
N PRO A 21 -12.60 -12.03 9.32
CA PRO A 21 -11.24 -11.74 8.90
C PRO A 21 -11.23 -11.12 7.51
N LEU A 22 -10.47 -10.03 7.35
CA LEU A 22 -10.18 -9.49 6.04
C LEU A 22 -9.00 -10.27 5.46
N THR A 23 -9.25 -10.84 4.30
CA THR A 23 -8.34 -11.73 3.60
C THR A 23 -7.85 -10.98 2.37
N VAL A 24 -6.59 -10.55 2.37
CA VAL A 24 -6.00 -9.81 1.24
C VAL A 24 -5.08 -10.77 0.48
N PRO A 25 -5.25 -10.95 -0.85
CA PRO A 25 -4.33 -11.75 -1.64
C PRO A 25 -2.94 -11.12 -1.60
N VAL A 26 -1.92 -11.94 -1.34
CA VAL A 26 -0.52 -11.53 -1.38
C VAL A 26 0.22 -12.43 -2.34
N PHE A 27 0.79 -11.80 -3.36
CA PHE A 27 1.67 -12.42 -4.33
C PHE A 27 3.11 -12.34 -3.82
N LYS A 28 3.81 -13.47 -3.77
CA LYS A 28 5.25 -13.52 -3.54
C LYS A 28 5.90 -14.37 -4.61
N SER A 29 7.06 -13.91 -5.05
CA SER A 29 7.95 -14.64 -5.93
C SER A 29 9.35 -14.71 -5.30
N SER A 30 10.16 -15.67 -5.73
CA SER A 30 11.59 -15.78 -5.42
C SER A 30 12.43 -15.63 -6.68
N THR A 31 11.79 -15.34 -7.81
CA THR A 31 12.41 -15.14 -9.10
C THR A 31 13.26 -13.86 -9.05
N GLN A 32 14.49 -13.95 -9.54
CA GLN A 32 15.39 -12.81 -9.65
C GLN A 32 14.73 -11.69 -10.46
N TYR A 33 14.97 -10.45 -10.05
CA TYR A 33 14.44 -9.22 -10.66
C TYR A 33 12.92 -9.02 -10.68
N SER A 34 12.13 -10.00 -10.22
CA SER A 34 10.68 -9.87 -10.08
C SER A 34 10.29 -8.76 -9.09
N MET A 35 9.23 -8.02 -9.42
CA MET A 35 8.63 -7.02 -8.52
C MET A 35 7.98 -7.64 -7.27
N PHE A 36 7.72 -8.96 -7.30
CA PHE A 36 7.17 -9.72 -6.17
C PHE A 36 8.24 -10.37 -5.29
N ASN A 37 9.51 -10.35 -5.73
CA ASN A 37 10.62 -10.90 -4.97
C ASN A 37 11.12 -9.88 -3.92
N LYS A 38 11.03 -10.29 -2.65
CA LYS A 38 11.44 -9.52 -1.47
C LYS A 38 12.84 -9.87 -0.96
N ASN A 39 13.47 -10.89 -1.55
CA ASN A 39 14.85 -11.26 -1.28
C ASN A 39 15.81 -10.23 -1.87
N TRP A 40 17.11 -10.43 -1.65
CA TRP A 40 18.15 -9.48 -2.01
C TRP A 40 18.22 -9.17 -3.52
N ASP A 41 17.84 -10.14 -4.36
CA ASP A 41 17.92 -10.15 -5.82
C ASP A 41 16.62 -9.76 -6.55
N GLY A 42 15.57 -9.40 -5.81
CA GLY A 42 14.29 -8.93 -6.38
C GLY A 42 14.21 -7.42 -6.56
N THR A 43 13.17 -6.91 -7.23
CA THR A 43 12.95 -5.45 -7.45
C THR A 43 11.77 -4.88 -6.66
N SER A 44 11.22 -5.63 -5.70
CA SER A 44 10.02 -5.21 -4.96
C SER A 44 10.13 -3.86 -4.24
N ARG A 45 11.34 -3.45 -3.79
CA ARG A 45 11.56 -2.13 -3.20
C ARG A 45 11.49 -1.01 -4.23
N PHE A 46 11.97 -1.24 -5.45
CA PHE A 46 11.85 -0.30 -6.56
C PHE A 46 10.39 -0.16 -7.02
N ALA A 47 9.66 -1.26 -7.18
CA ALA A 47 8.23 -1.23 -7.47
C ALA A 47 7.43 -0.47 -6.39
N LYS A 48 7.74 -0.72 -5.11
CA LYS A 48 7.16 0.05 -4.00
C LYS A 48 7.52 1.54 -4.06
N LEU A 49 8.74 1.89 -4.45
CA LEU A 49 9.16 3.28 -4.62
C LEU A 49 8.34 3.96 -5.73
N ALA A 50 8.17 3.32 -6.88
CA ALA A 50 7.35 3.84 -7.98
C ALA A 50 5.91 4.11 -7.51
N TYR A 51 5.29 3.16 -6.82
CA TYR A 51 3.96 3.33 -6.22
C TYR A 51 3.90 4.51 -5.24
N LEU A 52 4.88 4.63 -4.34
CA LEU A 52 4.94 5.75 -3.39
C LEU A 52 5.15 7.12 -4.05
N LYS A 53 5.69 7.15 -5.28
CA LYS A 53 5.78 8.36 -6.10
C LYS A 53 4.55 8.62 -6.96
N GLY A 54 3.46 7.90 -6.71
CA GLY A 54 2.17 8.11 -7.37
C GLY A 54 2.04 7.45 -8.73
N LYS A 55 2.92 6.49 -9.07
CA LYS A 55 2.77 5.68 -10.29
C LYS A 55 1.82 4.53 -10.04
N GLU A 56 0.98 4.22 -11.02
CA GLU A 56 0.28 2.94 -11.06
C GLU A 56 1.28 1.86 -11.46
N VAL A 57 1.37 0.76 -10.69
CA VAL A 57 2.31 -0.33 -10.94
C VAL A 57 1.53 -1.57 -11.33
N VAL A 58 1.75 -2.06 -12.55
CA VAL A 58 0.98 -3.15 -13.15
C VAL A 58 1.93 -4.27 -13.60
N PRO A 59 1.85 -5.47 -13.01
CA PRO A 59 2.60 -6.62 -13.50
C PRO A 59 2.00 -7.14 -14.83
N ILE A 60 2.85 -7.64 -15.72
CA ILE A 60 2.47 -8.37 -16.93
C ILE A 60 2.98 -9.81 -16.80
N PHE A 61 2.08 -10.78 -16.74
CA PHE A 61 2.40 -12.20 -16.61
C PHE A 61 2.32 -12.98 -17.91
N GLU A 62 1.71 -12.39 -18.94
CA GLU A 62 1.47 -13.00 -20.24
C GLU A 62 2.40 -12.38 -21.28
N SER A 63 2.56 -13.05 -22.42
CA SER A 63 3.27 -12.49 -23.56
C SER A 63 2.68 -11.14 -23.99
N PHE A 64 3.50 -10.29 -24.60
CA PHE A 64 3.11 -8.90 -24.90
C PHE A 64 2.00 -8.77 -25.95
N ASP A 65 1.85 -9.78 -26.80
CA ASP A 65 0.76 -9.88 -27.78
C ASP A 65 -0.58 -10.23 -27.12
N LEU A 66 -0.60 -11.17 -26.17
CA LEU A 66 -1.82 -11.51 -25.43
C LEU A 66 -2.28 -10.37 -24.51
N SER A 67 -1.33 -9.67 -23.89
CA SER A 67 -1.61 -8.55 -22.99
C SER A 67 -1.88 -7.21 -23.71
N ASN A 68 -1.86 -7.21 -25.05
CA ASN A 68 -2.08 -6.07 -25.94
C ASN A 68 -1.27 -4.83 -25.53
N ILE A 69 0.03 -5.00 -25.30
CA ILE A 69 0.90 -3.90 -24.82
C ILE A 69 0.89 -2.71 -25.76
N SER A 70 0.79 -2.92 -27.08
CA SER A 70 0.70 -1.84 -28.05
C SER A 70 -0.48 -0.89 -27.83
N GLU A 71 -1.55 -1.34 -27.16
CA GLU A 71 -2.74 -0.54 -26.87
C GLU A 71 -2.61 0.28 -25.57
N ARG A 72 -1.59 0.00 -24.75
CA ARG A 72 -1.37 0.67 -23.46
C ARG A 72 -0.59 1.97 -23.58
N ASN A 73 -0.64 2.80 -22.53
CA ASN A 73 0.14 4.03 -22.43
C ASN A 73 0.92 4.06 -21.11
N GLY A 74 2.21 4.43 -21.16
CA GLY A 74 3.04 4.53 -19.96
C GLY A 74 4.48 4.09 -20.20
N VAL A 75 5.04 3.41 -19.21
CA VAL A 75 6.42 2.88 -19.23
C VAL A 75 6.37 1.36 -19.17
N LEU A 76 7.00 0.68 -20.13
CA LEU A 76 7.23 -0.76 -20.07
C LEU A 76 8.63 -1.01 -19.51
N LEU A 77 8.72 -1.74 -18.40
CA LEU A 77 9.96 -2.09 -17.72
C LEU A 77 10.26 -3.56 -17.94
N ILE A 78 11.37 -3.83 -18.62
CA ILE A 78 11.93 -5.17 -18.83
C ILE A 78 13.23 -5.23 -18.03
N ILE A 79 13.24 -6.01 -16.94
CA ILE A 79 14.36 -6.05 -15.99
C ILE A 79 14.90 -7.47 -15.91
N GLY A 80 16.18 -7.63 -16.29
CA GLY A 80 16.90 -8.89 -16.38
C GLY A 80 16.14 -9.98 -17.15
N PRO A 81 15.74 -9.74 -18.41
CA PRO A 81 15.03 -10.73 -19.21
C PRO A 81 15.95 -11.92 -19.51
N ASN A 82 15.45 -13.13 -19.26
CA ASN A 82 16.21 -14.37 -19.47
C ASN A 82 15.46 -15.36 -20.37
N MET A 83 14.45 -14.87 -21.10
CA MET A 83 13.70 -15.61 -22.11
C MET A 83 13.74 -14.88 -23.44
N THR A 84 13.66 -15.63 -24.53
CA THR A 84 13.64 -15.06 -25.89
C THR A 84 12.29 -14.43 -26.19
N PHE A 85 12.30 -13.33 -26.95
CA PHE A 85 11.09 -12.63 -27.37
C PHE A 85 10.65 -13.09 -28.76
N THR A 86 9.35 -13.30 -28.95
CA THR A 86 8.81 -13.65 -30.26
C THR A 86 8.70 -12.42 -31.17
N GLY A 87 8.65 -12.63 -32.49
CA GLY A 87 8.47 -11.52 -33.44
C GLY A 87 7.16 -10.74 -33.23
N ALA A 88 6.10 -11.41 -32.76
CA ALA A 88 4.84 -10.77 -32.42
C ALA A 88 4.99 -9.80 -31.22
N GLU A 89 5.73 -10.21 -30.19
CA GLU A 89 6.01 -9.37 -29.03
C GLU A 89 6.91 -8.18 -29.37
N ILE A 90 7.91 -8.38 -30.21
CA ILE A 90 8.72 -7.26 -30.72
C ILE A 90 7.86 -6.24 -31.47
N GLU A 91 6.89 -6.68 -32.28
CA GLU A 91 5.99 -5.76 -32.97
C GLU A 91 5.09 -5.00 -31.98
N GLN A 92 4.64 -5.64 -30.89
CA GLN A 92 3.92 -4.95 -29.81
C GLN A 92 4.75 -3.85 -29.16
N ILE A 93 6.02 -4.13 -28.84
CA ILE A 93 6.95 -3.15 -28.28
C ILE A 93 7.17 -1.99 -29.25
N LYS A 94 7.34 -2.29 -30.54
CA LYS A 94 7.53 -1.28 -31.58
C LYS A 94 6.33 -0.35 -31.69
N LEU A 95 5.11 -0.89 -31.80
CA LEU A 95 3.87 -0.11 -31.85
C LEU A 95 3.66 0.70 -30.56
N PHE A 96 4.00 0.13 -29.40
CA PHE A 96 3.97 0.83 -28.12
C PHE A 96 4.88 2.07 -28.13
N LEU A 97 6.10 1.95 -28.66
CA LEU A 97 7.04 3.07 -28.80
C LEU A 97 6.60 4.11 -29.84
N GLU A 98 6.07 3.68 -30.98
CA GLU A 98 5.56 4.58 -32.03
C GLU A 98 4.44 5.52 -31.55
N ARG A 99 3.71 5.10 -30.51
CA ARG A 99 2.66 5.90 -29.86
C ARG A 99 3.16 6.94 -28.86
N GLY A 100 4.46 6.97 -28.55
CA GLY A 100 5.04 7.97 -27.63
C GLY A 100 5.41 7.44 -26.26
N ASN A 101 5.30 6.12 -26.04
CA ASN A 101 5.59 5.52 -24.74
C ASN A 101 7.09 5.32 -24.51
N THR A 102 7.45 4.96 -23.27
CA THR A 102 8.84 4.71 -22.87
C THR A 102 9.06 3.21 -22.66
N LEU A 103 10.08 2.66 -23.32
CA LEU A 103 10.61 1.33 -23.01
C LEU A 103 11.84 1.50 -22.13
N PHE A 104 11.87 0.83 -20.98
CA PHE A 104 13.03 0.76 -20.11
C PHE A 104 13.52 -0.69 -20.06
N ILE A 105 14.77 -0.90 -20.50
CA ILE A 105 15.44 -2.21 -20.46
C ILE A 105 16.60 -2.10 -19.48
N ALA A 106 16.59 -2.93 -18.44
CA ALA A 106 17.73 -3.11 -17.55
C ALA A 106 18.25 -4.53 -17.71
N ASP A 107 19.43 -4.68 -18.28
CA ASP A 107 19.99 -6.00 -18.61
C ASP A 107 21.52 -5.92 -18.67
N ASP A 108 22.19 -7.02 -18.38
CA ASP A 108 23.64 -7.16 -18.35
C ASP A 108 24.10 -8.26 -19.32
N PHE A 109 23.65 -9.50 -19.08
CA PHE A 109 24.04 -10.72 -19.79
C PHE A 109 22.83 -11.54 -20.28
N GLY A 110 21.61 -11.03 -20.10
CA GLY A 110 20.37 -11.67 -20.52
C GLY A 110 20.03 -11.45 -22.00
N THR A 111 18.73 -11.48 -22.30
CA THR A 111 18.19 -11.42 -23.67
C THR A 111 17.81 -10.01 -24.14
N GLY A 112 18.12 -8.95 -23.39
CA GLY A 112 17.78 -7.57 -23.74
C GLY A 112 18.44 -7.11 -25.05
N ASN A 113 19.63 -7.61 -25.36
CA ASN A 113 20.29 -7.39 -26.65
C ASN A 113 19.51 -7.97 -27.84
N GLU A 114 18.64 -8.95 -27.65
CA GLU A 114 17.75 -9.46 -28.72
C GLU A 114 16.70 -8.41 -29.08
N ILE A 115 16.08 -7.79 -28.07
CA ILE A 115 15.10 -6.71 -28.27
C ILE A 115 15.73 -5.53 -29.00
N LEU A 116 16.92 -5.09 -28.54
CA LEU A 116 17.62 -3.95 -29.14
C LEU A 116 17.97 -4.21 -30.62
N ARG A 117 18.43 -5.43 -30.95
CA ARG A 117 18.72 -5.82 -32.33
C ARG A 117 17.46 -5.93 -33.18
N ALA A 118 16.38 -6.51 -32.63
CA ALA A 118 15.13 -6.68 -33.35
C ALA A 118 14.43 -5.35 -33.65
N LEU A 119 14.57 -4.35 -32.76
CA LEU A 119 14.13 -2.97 -32.99
C LEU A 119 15.05 -2.19 -33.94
N ASN A 120 16.19 -2.76 -34.34
CA ASN A 120 17.20 -2.15 -35.21
C ASN A 120 17.71 -0.79 -34.69
N VAL A 121 18.02 -0.73 -33.39
CA VAL A 121 18.53 0.50 -32.76
C VAL A 121 20.06 0.47 -32.59
N PRO A 122 20.75 1.63 -32.66
CA PRO A 122 22.20 1.69 -32.53
C PRO A 122 22.62 1.66 -31.05
N VAL A 123 22.12 0.68 -30.29
CA VAL A 123 22.46 0.44 -28.89
C VAL A 123 22.73 -1.03 -28.64
N GLY A 124 23.75 -1.34 -27.84
CA GLY A 124 24.10 -2.72 -27.47
C GLY A 124 24.86 -2.78 -26.15
N ILE A 125 24.50 -3.74 -25.32
CA ILE A 125 25.13 -4.07 -24.04
C ILE A 125 26.26 -5.08 -24.28
N SER A 126 27.36 -4.98 -23.56
CA SER A 126 28.47 -5.94 -23.64
C SER A 126 28.06 -7.31 -23.13
N ASN A 127 28.56 -8.38 -23.74
CA ASN A 127 28.46 -9.74 -23.17
C ASN A 127 29.63 -10.07 -22.22
N TYR A 128 30.47 -9.08 -21.92
CA TYR A 128 31.62 -9.17 -21.01
C TYR A 128 31.43 -8.23 -19.84
N PRO A 129 31.81 -8.67 -18.62
CA PRO A 129 31.73 -7.83 -17.43
C PRO A 129 32.61 -6.60 -17.55
N LEU A 130 32.16 -5.54 -16.91
CA LEU A 130 32.85 -4.27 -16.76
C LEU A 130 33.61 -4.28 -15.44
N TRP A 131 34.90 -3.99 -15.52
CA TRP A 131 35.78 -3.83 -14.37
C TRP A 131 36.19 -2.38 -14.22
N ASP A 132 36.28 -1.89 -12.99
CA ASP A 132 36.76 -0.55 -12.69
C ASP A 132 37.62 -0.56 -11.42
N PHE A 133 38.54 0.40 -11.29
CA PHE A 133 39.31 0.60 -10.06
C PHE A 133 38.53 1.38 -9.00
N PHE A 134 37.38 1.95 -9.38
CA PHE A 134 36.46 2.62 -8.48
C PHE A 134 35.35 1.63 -8.08
N TYR A 135 35.59 0.91 -7.00
CA TYR A 135 34.67 -0.06 -6.40
C TYR A 135 34.59 0.13 -4.88
N GLU A 136 33.63 -0.53 -4.22
CA GLU A 136 33.47 -0.49 -2.77
C GLU A 136 34.34 -1.57 -2.08
N ASN A 137 33.78 -2.38 -1.17
CA ASN A 137 34.54 -3.41 -0.45
C ASN A 137 34.81 -4.68 -1.28
N ASP A 138 34.19 -4.80 -2.44
CA ASP A 138 34.22 -5.94 -3.36
C ASP A 138 34.39 -5.36 -4.78
N ASP A 139 35.30 -5.91 -5.58
CA ASP A 139 35.65 -5.40 -6.91
C ASP A 139 34.50 -5.53 -7.92
N ARG A 140 33.51 -6.35 -7.60
CA ARG A 140 32.25 -6.47 -8.32
C ARG A 140 31.33 -5.28 -8.10
N LEU A 141 31.46 -4.57 -6.98
CA LEU A 141 30.64 -3.41 -6.64
C LEU A 141 31.21 -2.14 -7.26
N VAL A 142 31.14 -2.05 -8.59
CA VAL A 142 31.64 -0.89 -9.34
C VAL A 142 30.82 0.35 -9.01
N VAL A 143 31.49 1.50 -8.94
CA VAL A 143 30.88 2.79 -8.64
C VAL A 143 30.84 3.66 -9.88
N SER A 144 29.63 3.99 -10.33
CA SER A 144 29.38 5.02 -11.35
C SER A 144 29.33 6.41 -10.73
N VAL A 145 30.04 7.35 -11.34
CA VAL A 145 30.35 8.66 -10.76
C VAL A 145 29.91 9.84 -11.60
N ARG A 146 29.57 9.62 -12.88
CA ARG A 146 29.20 10.71 -13.79
C ARG A 146 27.82 10.49 -14.38
N ILE A 147 26.87 11.29 -13.93
CA ILE A 147 25.50 11.35 -14.46
C ILE A 147 25.36 12.68 -15.20
N GLU A 148 25.10 12.62 -16.50
CA GLU A 148 25.00 13.80 -17.36
C GLU A 148 23.66 14.52 -17.22
N ASP A 149 22.58 13.76 -17.07
CA ASP A 149 21.25 14.34 -16.97
C ASP A 149 21.03 14.99 -15.59
N PRO A 150 20.63 16.29 -15.54
CA PRO A 150 20.46 17.00 -14.29
C PRO A 150 19.36 16.44 -13.38
N LEU A 151 18.31 15.84 -13.94
CA LEU A 151 17.22 15.25 -13.16
C LEU A 151 17.71 13.97 -12.49
N LEU A 152 18.43 13.11 -13.22
CA LEU A 152 19.04 11.89 -12.68
C LEU A 152 20.13 12.18 -11.65
N ALA A 153 20.95 13.21 -11.88
CA ALA A 153 22.07 13.59 -11.01
C ALA A 153 21.63 14.29 -9.70
N ARG A 154 20.37 14.75 -9.61
CA ARG A 154 19.88 15.56 -8.49
C ARG A 154 20.06 14.86 -7.13
N ASN A 155 20.95 15.39 -6.30
CA ASN A 155 21.34 14.83 -4.99
C ASN A 155 21.91 13.40 -5.06
N VAL A 156 22.43 12.99 -6.21
CA VAL A 156 23.09 11.69 -6.39
C VAL A 156 24.59 11.91 -6.46
N THR A 157 25.32 11.36 -5.49
CA THR A 157 26.79 11.42 -5.48
C THR A 157 27.43 10.28 -6.25
N ARG A 158 26.80 9.10 -6.22
CA ARG A 158 27.27 7.88 -6.89
C ARG A 158 26.12 6.90 -7.11
N VAL A 159 26.31 5.99 -8.04
CA VAL A 159 25.44 4.82 -8.27
C VAL A 159 26.30 3.56 -8.14
N ILE A 160 25.85 2.61 -7.34
CA ILE A 160 26.55 1.34 -7.12
C ILE A 160 25.91 0.29 -8.00
N THR A 161 26.76 -0.36 -8.79
CA THR A 161 26.44 -1.51 -9.65
C THR A 161 26.98 -2.80 -9.03
N ASN A 162 26.57 -3.97 -9.52
CA ASN A 162 27.11 -5.25 -9.06
C ASN A 162 27.36 -6.20 -10.24
N GLU A 163 28.61 -6.60 -10.44
CA GLU A 163 29.05 -7.35 -11.64
C GLU A 163 28.52 -6.74 -12.97
N PRO A 164 28.54 -5.40 -13.15
CA PRO A 164 27.84 -4.78 -14.26
C PRO A 164 28.43 -5.17 -15.61
N SER A 165 27.59 -5.05 -16.64
CA SER A 165 28.06 -4.88 -18.02
C SER A 165 28.20 -3.38 -18.35
N GLY A 166 28.53 -3.06 -19.60
CA GLY A 166 28.54 -1.70 -20.10
C GLY A 166 27.96 -1.59 -21.50
N ILE A 167 27.47 -0.40 -21.84
CA ILE A 167 26.90 -0.12 -23.16
C ILE A 167 28.04 0.17 -24.14
N ILE A 168 28.22 -0.70 -25.13
CA ILE A 168 29.36 -0.67 -26.06
C ILE A 168 29.02 0.04 -27.38
N VAL A 169 27.76 0.01 -27.77
CA VAL A 169 27.23 0.75 -28.93
C VAL A 169 26.26 1.78 -28.38
N THR A 170 26.60 3.06 -28.52
CA THR A 170 25.68 4.19 -28.30
C THR A 170 26.34 5.47 -28.79
N ARG A 171 25.54 6.49 -29.12
CA ARG A 171 26.03 7.83 -29.45
C ARG A 171 26.38 8.65 -28.20
N LYS A 172 25.53 8.58 -27.17
CA LYS A 172 25.63 9.36 -25.93
C LYS A 172 25.00 8.53 -24.82
N GLY A 173 25.65 8.49 -23.66
CA GLY A 173 25.08 7.93 -22.43
C GLY A 173 24.59 9.02 -21.48
N GLU A 174 23.79 8.62 -20.52
CA GLU A 174 23.26 9.47 -19.45
C GLU A 174 23.96 9.23 -18.12
N ALA A 175 24.53 8.04 -17.91
CA ALA A 175 25.36 7.71 -16.76
C ALA A 175 26.57 6.88 -17.18
N TYR A 176 27.72 7.15 -16.57
CA TYR A 176 29.02 6.61 -16.96
C TYR A 176 29.85 6.18 -15.73
N VAL A 177 30.56 5.08 -15.90
CA VAL A 177 31.65 4.66 -15.00
C VAL A 177 32.91 5.51 -15.23
N SER A 178 34.01 5.18 -14.56
CA SER A 178 35.24 5.96 -14.66
C SER A 178 35.88 5.86 -16.06
N LYS A 179 36.82 6.77 -16.35
CA LYS A 179 37.60 6.75 -17.61
C LYS A 179 38.58 5.58 -17.69
N VAL A 180 38.85 4.91 -16.58
CA VAL A 180 39.78 3.78 -16.50
C VAL A 180 39.07 2.43 -16.44
N ALA A 181 37.73 2.42 -16.53
CA ALA A 181 36.96 1.20 -16.66
C ALA A 181 37.36 0.39 -17.89
N MET A 182 37.18 -0.92 -17.80
CA MET A 182 37.62 -1.89 -18.79
C MET A 182 36.55 -2.92 -19.07
N ILE A 183 36.32 -3.18 -20.36
CA ILE A 183 35.54 -4.33 -20.84
C ILE A 183 36.45 -5.09 -21.80
N ASN A 184 36.65 -6.39 -21.56
CA ASN A 184 37.47 -7.25 -22.41
C ASN A 184 38.83 -6.60 -22.78
N LEU A 185 39.57 -6.11 -21.79
CA LEU A 185 40.86 -5.41 -21.90
C LEU A 185 40.85 -4.07 -22.65
N HIS A 186 39.70 -3.59 -23.12
CA HIS A 186 39.56 -2.28 -23.75
C HIS A 186 39.22 -1.25 -22.67
N ARG A 187 40.13 -0.29 -22.46
CA ARG A 187 39.95 0.78 -21.47
C ARG A 187 39.19 1.95 -22.09
N ARG A 188 38.01 2.26 -21.54
CA ARG A 188 37.19 3.39 -21.97
C ARG A 188 36.25 3.82 -20.85
N MET A 189 35.81 5.08 -20.91
CA MET A 189 34.64 5.52 -20.15
C MET A 189 33.38 4.92 -20.76
N TYR A 190 32.92 3.79 -20.21
CA TYR A 190 31.71 3.13 -20.68
C TYR A 190 30.46 3.79 -20.08
N PRO A 191 29.42 4.03 -20.90
CA PRO A 191 28.10 4.34 -20.37
C PRO A 191 27.50 3.09 -19.73
N ILE A 192 26.87 3.28 -18.58
CA ILE A 192 26.02 2.26 -17.94
C ILE A 192 24.54 2.54 -18.16
N MET A 193 24.19 3.77 -18.56
CA MET A 193 22.82 4.10 -18.95
C MET A 193 22.82 4.98 -20.20
N THR A 194 21.86 4.75 -21.09
CA THR A 194 21.69 5.54 -22.32
C THR A 194 20.21 5.75 -22.62
N GLU A 195 19.89 6.85 -23.28
CA GLU A 195 18.59 7.09 -23.88
C GLU A 195 18.72 7.21 -25.41
N LEU A 196 17.70 6.75 -26.12
CA LEU A 196 17.52 7.02 -27.53
C LEU A 196 16.04 7.24 -27.88
N LYS A 197 15.79 8.10 -28.87
CA LYS A 197 14.45 8.30 -29.42
C LYS A 197 14.08 7.14 -30.36
N TYR A 198 12.82 6.71 -30.29
CA TYR A 198 12.26 5.71 -31.20
C TYR A 198 10.83 6.11 -31.60
N GLY A 199 10.64 6.47 -32.86
CA GLY A 199 9.36 7.04 -33.31
C GLY A 199 9.00 8.30 -32.50
N LYS A 200 7.83 8.29 -31.86
CA LYS A 200 7.39 9.35 -30.93
C LYS A 200 7.83 9.09 -29.49
N GLY A 201 8.24 7.86 -29.19
CA GLY A 201 8.64 7.42 -27.86
C GLY A 201 10.15 7.42 -27.69
N ARG A 202 10.60 6.67 -26.68
CA ARG A 202 12.03 6.52 -26.38
C ARG A 202 12.32 5.18 -25.71
N ILE A 203 13.56 4.77 -25.84
CA ILE A 203 14.12 3.61 -25.18
C ILE A 203 15.17 4.12 -24.20
N VAL A 204 15.15 3.61 -22.98
CA VAL A 204 16.16 3.85 -21.95
C VAL A 204 16.76 2.50 -21.61
N VAL A 205 18.08 2.39 -21.70
CA VAL A 205 18.79 1.14 -21.43
C VAL A 205 19.74 1.35 -20.26
N LEU A 206 19.73 0.42 -19.31
CA LEU A 206 20.61 0.33 -18.16
C LEU A 206 21.38 -0.99 -18.25
N SER A 207 22.71 -0.97 -18.18
CA SER A 207 23.55 -2.16 -18.39
C SER A 207 23.78 -3.02 -17.16
N ASP A 208 23.01 -2.76 -16.10
CA ASP A 208 23.06 -3.52 -14.85
C ASP A 208 21.68 -3.46 -14.14
N PRO A 209 20.92 -4.57 -14.12
CA PRO A 209 19.65 -4.65 -13.41
C PRO A 209 19.80 -4.62 -11.87
N ASP A 210 20.96 -4.98 -11.30
CA ASP A 210 21.18 -4.97 -9.84
C ASP A 210 21.12 -3.56 -9.25
N VAL A 211 21.32 -2.52 -10.05
CA VAL A 211 21.06 -1.12 -9.65
C VAL A 211 19.64 -0.95 -9.09
N LEU A 212 18.67 -1.72 -9.60
CA LEU A 212 17.25 -1.71 -9.21
C LEU A 212 16.94 -2.74 -8.10
N ALA A 213 17.86 -3.67 -7.83
CA ALA A 213 17.64 -4.77 -6.91
C ALA A 213 17.55 -4.31 -5.45
N ASN A 214 16.91 -5.14 -4.62
CA ASN A 214 16.64 -4.83 -3.23
C ASN A 214 17.91 -4.65 -2.39
N MET A 215 19.00 -5.33 -2.78
CA MET A 215 20.30 -5.26 -2.10
C MET A 215 21.03 -3.93 -2.31
N GLN A 216 21.03 -3.34 -3.52
CA GLN A 216 21.58 -1.99 -3.79
C GLN A 216 20.57 -0.86 -3.56
N PHE A 217 19.31 -1.17 -3.23
CA PHE A 217 18.26 -0.15 -3.11
C PHE A 217 18.61 0.98 -2.15
N LYS A 218 19.31 0.70 -1.03
CA LYS A 218 19.61 1.72 -0.02
C LYS A 218 20.60 2.75 -0.56
N GLU A 219 21.65 2.27 -1.21
CA GLU A 219 22.75 3.03 -1.78
C GLU A 219 22.27 3.82 -3.00
N ASN A 220 21.42 3.20 -3.84
CA ASN A 220 20.89 3.81 -5.05
C ASN A 220 19.57 4.56 -4.86
N ARG A 221 19.02 4.64 -3.64
CA ARG A 221 17.64 5.14 -3.40
C ARG A 221 17.33 6.47 -4.07
N GLN A 222 18.26 7.43 -3.98
CA GLN A 222 18.04 8.77 -4.56
C GLN A 222 18.07 8.73 -6.08
N PHE A 223 18.99 7.96 -6.68
CA PHE A 223 19.05 7.74 -8.12
C PHE A 223 17.78 7.04 -8.62
N LEU A 224 17.32 5.99 -7.94
CA LEU A 224 16.06 5.29 -8.27
C LEU A 224 14.85 6.22 -8.16
N SER A 225 14.84 7.12 -7.18
CA SER A 225 13.77 8.12 -7.05
C SER A 225 13.76 9.09 -8.23
N ASN A 226 14.93 9.53 -8.68
CA ASN A 226 15.06 10.37 -9.87
C ASN A 226 14.76 9.60 -11.15
N LEU A 227 15.11 8.31 -11.23
CA LEU A 227 14.82 7.44 -12.37
C LEU A 227 13.30 7.31 -12.58
N VAL A 228 12.52 7.14 -11.52
CA VAL A 228 11.04 7.13 -11.62
C VAL A 228 10.49 8.44 -12.19
N ASP A 229 11.08 9.60 -11.83
CA ASP A 229 10.69 10.89 -12.44
C ASP A 229 11.15 10.96 -13.89
N TYR A 230 12.39 10.53 -14.15
CA TYR A 230 13.04 10.58 -15.45
C TYR A 230 12.30 9.74 -16.48
N LEU A 231 11.85 8.53 -16.13
CA LEU A 231 11.07 7.64 -17.01
C LEU A 231 9.71 8.24 -17.39
N GLY A 232 9.14 9.10 -16.54
CA GLY A 232 7.85 9.75 -16.80
C GLY A 232 6.69 8.76 -16.83
N GLY A 233 5.55 9.15 -17.40
CA GLY A 233 4.34 8.31 -17.51
C GLY A 233 3.61 8.08 -16.18
N ASP A 234 2.32 7.74 -16.25
CA ASP A 234 1.50 7.50 -15.05
C ASP A 234 1.46 6.03 -14.63
N VAL A 235 1.62 5.12 -15.59
CA VAL A 235 1.55 3.67 -15.40
C VAL A 235 2.88 3.01 -15.75
N PHE A 236 3.36 2.16 -14.86
CA PHE A 236 4.58 1.37 -14.98
C PHE A 236 4.20 -0.10 -15.12
N TYR A 237 4.42 -0.65 -16.29
CA TYR A 237 4.19 -2.06 -16.60
C TYR A 237 5.47 -2.85 -16.36
N PHE A 238 5.46 -3.77 -15.40
CA PHE A 238 6.60 -4.64 -15.09
C PHE A 238 6.45 -5.96 -15.84
N ASP A 239 7.45 -6.30 -16.65
CA ASP A 239 7.53 -7.59 -17.31
C ASP A 239 7.92 -8.69 -16.31
N GLU A 240 6.97 -9.58 -16.05
CA GLU A 240 7.16 -10.81 -15.27
C GLU A 240 7.02 -12.05 -16.16
N ALA A 241 6.69 -11.88 -17.44
CA ALA A 241 6.46 -12.95 -18.40
C ALA A 241 7.77 -13.56 -18.91
N HIS A 242 8.85 -12.78 -18.96
CA HIS A 242 10.15 -13.19 -19.51
C HIS A 242 11.19 -13.59 -18.45
N HIS A 243 10.72 -14.00 -17.26
CA HIS A 243 11.56 -14.66 -16.27
C HIS A 243 11.32 -16.19 -16.31
N PRO A 244 12.36 -17.01 -16.55
CA PRO A 244 12.21 -18.46 -16.82
C PRO A 244 11.60 -19.25 -15.66
N ASP A 245 11.88 -18.82 -14.43
CA ASP A 245 11.41 -19.45 -13.21
C ASP A 245 10.34 -18.60 -12.51
N PHE A 246 9.56 -17.79 -13.24
CA PHE A 246 8.49 -17.03 -12.62
C PHE A 246 7.46 -17.98 -12.00
N ASN A 247 7.48 -18.06 -10.66
CA ASN A 247 6.55 -18.86 -9.92
C ASN A 247 6.06 -18.12 -8.68
N LEU A 248 4.74 -17.91 -8.64
CA LEU A 248 4.03 -17.44 -7.46
C LEU A 248 3.92 -18.57 -6.44
N TYR A 249 5.00 -18.83 -5.69
CA TYR A 249 5.00 -19.87 -4.65
C TYR A 249 4.07 -19.53 -3.47
N THR A 250 3.66 -18.27 -3.35
CA THR A 250 2.57 -17.87 -2.45
C THR A 250 1.63 -16.95 -3.22
N ALA A 251 0.58 -17.53 -3.80
CA ALA A 251 -0.72 -16.88 -3.98
C ALA A 251 -1.54 -17.11 -2.71
N GLY A 252 -1.04 -16.56 -1.60
CA GLY A 252 -1.63 -16.76 -0.29
C GLY A 252 -2.56 -15.62 0.06
N THR A 253 -3.23 -15.75 1.20
CA THR A 253 -3.98 -14.64 1.77
C THR A 253 -3.37 -14.26 3.10
N VAL A 254 -3.08 -12.97 3.29
CA VAL A 254 -2.73 -12.47 4.62
C VAL A 254 -4.04 -12.08 5.28
N THR A 255 -4.35 -12.79 6.35
CA THR A 255 -5.48 -12.47 7.21
C THR A 255 -5.09 -11.29 8.08
N ILE A 256 -5.61 -10.10 7.75
CA ILE A 256 -5.46 -8.94 8.63
C ILE A 256 -6.48 -9.12 9.75
N THR A 257 -6.01 -9.59 10.90
CA THR A 257 -6.82 -9.59 12.12
C THR A 257 -7.00 -8.13 12.56
N ARG A 258 -8.25 -7.64 12.52
CA ARG A 258 -8.57 -6.25 12.88
C ARG A 258 -8.26 -5.96 14.36
N VAL A 259 -8.12 -4.66 14.63
CA VAL A 259 -7.73 -3.96 15.87
C VAL A 259 -8.47 -4.39 17.16
N LEU A 260 -9.61 -5.08 17.08
CA LEU A 260 -10.34 -5.57 18.26
C LEU A 260 -10.07 -7.05 18.53
N PRO A 261 -9.39 -7.39 19.65
CA PRO A 261 -9.27 -8.76 20.13
C PRO A 261 -10.63 -9.45 20.28
N ARG A 262 -10.71 -10.72 19.89
CA ARG A 262 -11.93 -11.53 19.89
C ARG A 262 -12.63 -11.54 21.25
N ASP A 263 -11.86 -11.56 22.34
CA ASP A 263 -12.35 -11.56 23.72
C ASP A 263 -13.03 -10.24 24.10
N ARG A 264 -12.49 -9.08 23.68
CA ARG A 264 -13.10 -7.77 23.92
C ARG A 264 -14.40 -7.61 23.13
N ALA A 265 -14.42 -8.11 21.89
CA ALA A 265 -15.60 -8.06 21.05
C ALA A 265 -16.76 -8.89 21.65
N ILE A 266 -16.49 -10.11 22.13
CA ILE A 266 -17.50 -10.97 22.79
C ILE A 266 -18.05 -10.31 24.05
N LYS A 267 -17.19 -9.70 24.88
CA LYS A 267 -17.62 -9.01 26.11
C LYS A 267 -18.54 -7.82 25.82
N LEU A 268 -18.23 -7.02 24.81
CA LEU A 268 -19.06 -5.89 24.36
C LEU A 268 -20.45 -6.36 23.93
N ILE A 269 -20.54 -7.45 23.16
CA ILE A 269 -21.82 -8.02 22.71
C ILE A 269 -22.64 -8.54 23.87
N LEU A 270 -22.03 -9.35 24.75
CA LEU A 270 -22.74 -9.88 25.91
C LEU A 270 -23.29 -8.72 26.74
N GLY A 271 -22.50 -7.67 26.96
CA GLY A 271 -22.97 -6.45 27.63
C GLY A 271 -24.16 -5.79 26.93
N ILE A 272 -24.10 -5.58 25.61
CA ILE A 272 -25.19 -4.96 24.84
C ILE A 272 -26.43 -5.85 24.80
N ALA A 273 -26.27 -7.16 24.59
CA ALA A 273 -27.36 -8.13 24.58
C ALA A 273 -28.03 -8.22 25.96
N THR A 274 -27.25 -8.24 27.04
CA THR A 274 -27.78 -8.19 28.41
C THR A 274 -28.53 -6.89 28.66
N LEU A 275 -28.02 -5.73 28.21
CA LEU A 275 -28.72 -4.44 28.34
C LEU A 275 -30.07 -4.44 27.61
N ILE A 276 -30.12 -4.96 26.38
CA ILE A 276 -31.36 -5.07 25.59
C ILE A 276 -32.34 -6.02 26.28
N LEU A 277 -31.87 -7.14 26.81
CA LEU A 277 -32.69 -8.14 27.49
C LEU A 277 -33.25 -7.59 28.82
N LEU A 278 -32.43 -6.85 29.60
CA LEU A 278 -32.88 -6.16 30.81
C LEU A 278 -33.93 -5.07 30.52
N TRP A 279 -33.79 -4.38 29.39
CA TRP A 279 -34.80 -3.43 28.91
C TRP A 279 -36.11 -4.13 28.57
N GLU A 280 -36.06 -5.23 27.83
CA GLU A 280 -37.25 -5.95 27.37
C GLU A 280 -37.99 -6.68 28.50
N LEU A 281 -37.26 -7.20 29.49
CA LEU A 281 -37.82 -7.76 30.72
C LEU A 281 -38.44 -6.70 31.65
N GLY A 282 -38.34 -5.41 31.31
CA GLY A 282 -38.89 -4.33 32.14
C GLY A 282 -38.16 -4.16 33.48
N VAL A 283 -36.92 -4.63 33.59
CA VAL A 283 -36.14 -4.50 34.85
C VAL A 283 -35.95 -3.03 35.21
N PHE A 284 -35.77 -2.16 34.21
CA PHE A 284 -35.68 -0.72 34.41
C PHE A 284 -37.01 -0.08 34.83
N SER A 285 -38.16 -0.61 34.41
CA SER A 285 -39.47 -0.11 34.89
C SER A 285 -39.79 -0.61 36.30
N LEU A 286 -39.35 -1.83 36.66
CA LEU A 286 -39.39 -2.35 38.03
C LEU A 286 -38.50 -1.54 38.98
N LEU A 287 -37.27 -1.21 38.57
CA LEU A 287 -36.35 -0.34 39.33
C LEU A 287 -36.95 1.07 39.51
N GLY A 288 -37.52 1.66 38.46
CA GLY A 288 -38.24 2.93 38.55
C GLY A 288 -39.44 2.88 39.50
N GLY A 289 -40.20 1.78 39.49
CA GLY A 289 -41.30 1.55 40.43
C GLY A 289 -40.84 1.38 41.88
N PHE A 290 -39.68 0.74 42.10
CA PHE A 290 -39.06 0.59 43.42
C PHE A 290 -38.56 1.93 43.97
N ILE A 291 -37.88 2.72 43.15
CA ILE A 291 -37.44 4.08 43.49
C ILE A 291 -38.65 4.96 43.83
N LYS A 292 -39.72 4.90 43.02
CA LYS A 292 -40.96 5.65 43.27
C LYS A 292 -41.66 5.22 44.57
N ARG A 293 -41.68 3.92 44.90
CA ARG A 293 -42.17 3.38 46.18
C ARG A 293 -41.30 3.75 47.37
N PHE A 294 -39.99 3.83 47.19
CA PHE A 294 -39.06 4.22 48.24
C PHE A 294 -39.20 5.71 48.57
N ILE A 295 -39.31 6.56 47.54
CA ILE A 295 -39.61 7.98 47.67
C ILE A 295 -40.99 8.19 48.31
N SER A 296 -42.02 7.45 47.89
CA SER A 296 -43.36 7.58 48.48
C SER A 296 -43.43 7.09 49.93
N ARG A 297 -42.61 6.11 50.33
CA ARG A 297 -42.51 5.65 51.73
C ARG A 297 -41.82 6.67 52.64
N PHE A 298 -40.86 7.42 52.11
CA PHE A 298 -40.17 8.45 52.88
C PHE A 298 -40.96 9.77 52.96
N PHE A 299 -41.82 10.06 51.97
CA PHE A 299 -42.61 11.30 51.86
C PHE A 299 -44.13 11.09 52.01
N HIS A 300 -44.58 10.22 52.93
CA HIS A 300 -45.99 10.14 53.34
C HIS A 300 -46.14 10.36 54.85
N ARG A 301 -45.99 11.62 55.29
CA ARG A 301 -46.66 12.08 56.51
C ARG A 301 -48.06 12.54 56.09
N LYS A 302 -49.10 11.78 56.46
CA LYS A 302 -50.47 12.34 56.52
C LYS A 302 -50.42 13.40 57.62
N VAL A 303 -50.35 14.66 57.22
CA VAL A 303 -50.58 15.78 58.12
C VAL A 303 -52.09 15.84 58.33
N ASP A 304 -52.53 15.52 59.54
CA ASP A 304 -53.94 15.66 59.90
C ASP A 304 -54.27 17.16 59.95
N VAL A 305 -55.20 17.61 59.11
CA VAL A 305 -55.43 19.04 58.84
C VAL A 305 -55.89 19.76 60.11
N ASP A 306 -56.65 19.06 60.94
CA ASP A 306 -57.15 19.56 62.22
C ASP A 306 -56.01 19.76 63.23
N GLU A 307 -55.03 18.86 63.24
CA GLU A 307 -53.87 18.92 64.15
C GLU A 307 -52.90 20.04 63.74
N LEU A 308 -52.77 20.29 62.43
CA LEU A 308 -52.01 21.43 61.89
C LEU A 308 -52.72 22.76 62.16
N ALA A 309 -54.05 22.80 62.08
CA ALA A 309 -54.82 24.01 62.33
C ALA A 309 -54.82 24.42 63.81
N LEU A 310 -54.95 23.45 64.73
CA LEU A 310 -54.87 23.69 66.17
C LEU A 310 -53.49 24.19 66.61
N SER A 311 -52.41 23.63 66.03
CA SER A 311 -51.05 24.11 66.31
C SER A 311 -50.83 25.54 65.81
N LEU A 312 -51.38 25.91 64.64
CA LEU A 312 -51.31 27.28 64.12
C LEU A 312 -52.14 28.28 64.93
N ALA A 313 -53.32 27.87 65.42
CA ALA A 313 -54.20 28.70 66.23
C ALA A 313 -53.53 29.08 67.56
N ARG A 314 -52.86 28.12 68.21
CA ARG A 314 -52.08 28.38 69.44
C ARG A 314 -50.92 29.33 69.24
N GLU A 315 -50.20 29.20 68.12
CA GLU A 315 -49.05 30.05 67.84
C GLU A 315 -49.47 31.51 67.56
N LYS A 316 -50.65 31.71 66.95
CA LYS A 316 -51.18 33.05 66.62
C LYS A 316 -52.16 33.63 67.65
N GLY A 317 -52.52 32.87 68.67
CA GLY A 317 -53.46 33.29 69.73
C GLY A 317 -54.92 33.40 69.29
N TRP A 318 -55.34 32.59 68.31
CA TRP A 318 -56.74 32.52 67.87
C TRP A 318 -57.55 31.56 68.74
N ASP A 319 -58.87 31.76 68.86
CA ASP A 319 -59.73 30.84 69.58
C ASP A 319 -59.81 29.49 68.86
N GLU A 320 -59.32 28.45 69.51
CA GLU A 320 -59.27 27.08 68.99
C GLU A 320 -60.67 26.57 68.59
N ASN A 321 -61.73 27.00 69.28
CA ASN A 321 -63.08 26.55 68.97
C ASN A 321 -63.63 27.17 67.68
N GLU A 322 -63.30 28.43 67.41
CA GLU A 322 -63.79 29.15 66.23
C GLU A 322 -63.09 28.65 64.94
N VAL A 323 -61.79 28.35 65.04
CA VAL A 323 -61.01 27.75 63.94
C VAL A 323 -61.50 26.34 63.61
N MET A 324 -61.80 25.53 64.64
CA MET A 324 -62.37 24.19 64.44
C MET A 324 -63.79 24.23 63.89
N GLU A 325 -64.59 25.23 64.27
CA GLU A 325 -65.94 25.42 63.70
C GLU A 325 -65.89 25.87 62.23
N MET A 326 -64.95 26.73 61.85
CA MET A 326 -64.72 27.10 60.45
C MET A 326 -64.29 25.90 59.61
N LEU A 327 -63.39 25.06 60.11
CA LEU A 327 -62.98 23.83 59.43
C LEU A 327 -64.13 22.84 59.28
N ARG A 328 -65.01 22.70 60.28
CA ARG A 328 -66.22 21.88 60.18
C ARG A 328 -67.26 22.44 59.20
N ARG A 329 -67.36 23.76 59.04
CA ARG A 329 -68.25 24.39 58.04
C ARG A 329 -67.70 24.32 56.62
N MET A 330 -66.39 24.20 56.46
CA MET A 330 -65.73 24.03 55.15
C MET A 330 -65.49 22.56 54.77
N GLY A 331 -65.56 21.63 55.73
CA GLY A 331 -65.30 20.19 55.56
C GLY A 331 -66.56 19.33 55.38
N GLY A 332 -67.54 19.82 54.62
CA GLY A 332 -68.70 19.04 54.12
C GLY A 332 -68.50 18.58 52.69
#